data_AF-M7MQL7-F1
#
_entry.id   AF-M7MQL7-F1
#
_cell.length_a   1.000
_cell.length_b   1.000
_cell.length_c   1.000
_cell.angle_alpha   90.00
_cell.angle_beta   90.00
_cell.angle_gamma   90.00
#
_symmetry.space_group_name_H-M   'P 1'
#
loop_
_entity.id
_entity.type
_entity.pdbx_description
1 polymer ?
#
loop_
_entity_poly.entity_id
_entity_poly.type
_entity_poly.pdbx_seq_one_letter_code
_entity_poly.pdbx_strand_id
1 'polypeptide(L)'
;MRAFFVGLGLEVEGRTFVEGEFLDTVTALPDSRTEIVMLRTPDGGTGVELSSFVRPDSEHGSPAAMANELGLRSLSFEVDDLQTQIDRLATEGYSTRPVLRSYTRMECTAA
;
A
#
# COMPACT_ATOMS: atom_id res chain seq x y z
N MET A 1 4.68 2.48 7.25
CA MET A 1 4.19 2.09 5.91
C MET A 1 4.58 3.09 4.83
N ARG A 2 4.33 4.41 4.98
CA ARG A 2 4.71 5.45 3.98
C ARG A 2 6.16 5.33 3.45
N ALA A 3 7.14 5.16 4.34
CA ALA A 3 8.56 5.10 3.95
C ALA A 3 8.87 3.98 2.94
N PHE A 4 8.19 2.84 3.03
CA PHE A 4 8.32 1.73 2.09
C PHE A 4 7.97 2.16 0.66
N PHE A 5 6.80 2.75 0.47
CA PHE A 5 6.34 3.18 -0.85
C PHE A 5 7.15 4.35 -1.41
N VAL A 6 7.58 5.28 -0.55
CA VAL A 6 8.51 6.34 -0.96
C VAL A 6 9.84 5.73 -1.41
N GLY A 7 10.33 4.71 -0.72
CA GLY A 7 11.50 3.97 -1.16
C GLY A 7 11.32 3.31 -2.53
N LEU A 8 10.15 2.75 -2.81
CA LEU A 8 9.82 2.19 -4.13
C LEU A 8 9.73 3.25 -5.25
N GLY A 9 9.82 4.53 -4.92
CA GLY A 9 9.80 5.64 -5.88
C GLY A 9 8.47 6.38 -5.97
N LEU A 10 7.50 6.09 -5.11
CA LEU A 10 6.26 6.88 -5.07
C LEU A 10 6.49 8.21 -4.35
N GLU A 11 5.77 9.24 -4.78
CA GLU A 11 5.85 10.58 -4.22
C GLU A 11 4.62 10.89 -3.37
N VAL A 12 4.81 11.71 -2.34
CA VAL A 12 3.71 12.14 -1.47
C VAL A 12 3.02 13.33 -2.12
N GLU A 13 1.78 13.12 -2.53
CA GLU A 13 0.95 14.17 -3.13
C GLU A 13 0.32 15.06 -2.04
N GLY A 14 -0.07 14.47 -0.92
CA GLY A 14 -0.71 15.20 0.16
C GLY A 14 -0.91 14.37 1.42
N ARG A 15 -1.16 15.09 2.52
CA ARG A 15 -1.52 14.54 3.82
C ARG A 15 -2.70 15.31 4.37
N THR A 16 -3.70 14.61 4.89
CA THR A 16 -4.87 15.23 5.51
C THR A 16 -5.40 14.39 6.67
N PHE A 17 -6.22 15.01 7.51
CA PHE A 17 -7.05 14.30 8.49
C PHE A 17 -8.51 14.41 8.05
N VAL A 18 -9.25 13.32 8.16
CA VAL A 18 -10.68 13.27 7.89
C VAL A 18 -11.39 12.85 9.17
N GLU A 19 -12.45 13.56 9.53
CA GLU A 19 -13.32 13.27 10.68
C GLU A 19 -14.73 13.84 10.44
N GLY A 20 -15.71 13.38 11.22
CA GLY A 20 -17.09 13.85 11.18
C GLY A 20 -18.04 12.94 10.40
N GLU A 21 -19.29 13.39 10.26
CA GLU A 21 -20.44 12.59 9.79
C GLU A 21 -20.18 11.86 8.48
N PHE A 22 -19.46 12.47 7.53
CA PHE A 22 -19.11 11.83 6.27
C PHE A 22 -18.26 10.57 6.49
N LEU A 23 -17.21 10.65 7.31
CA LEU A 23 -16.34 9.51 7.59
C LEU A 23 -17.11 8.43 8.34
N ASP A 24 -17.87 8.83 9.36
CA ASP A 24 -18.66 7.92 10.17
C ASP A 24 -19.68 7.14 9.31
N THR A 25 -20.28 7.80 8.32
CA THR A 25 -21.23 7.19 7.39
C THR A 25 -20.55 6.22 6.43
N VAL A 26 -19.44 6.61 5.80
CA VAL A 26 -18.75 5.77 4.80
C VAL A 26 -18.10 4.54 5.44
N THR A 27 -17.59 4.68 6.67
CA THR A 27 -16.93 3.59 7.39
C THR A 27 -17.87 2.77 8.27
N ALA A 28 -19.09 3.27 8.52
CA ALA A 28 -20.02 2.75 9.52
C ALA A 28 -19.43 2.68 10.94
N LEU A 29 -18.47 3.56 11.26
CA LEU A 29 -17.81 3.66 12.56
C LEU A 29 -18.05 5.07 13.14
N PRO A 30 -18.85 5.22 14.21
CA PRO A 30 -19.12 6.53 14.79
C PRO A 30 -17.88 7.11 15.49
N ASP A 31 -17.79 8.44 15.49
CA ASP A 31 -16.72 9.22 16.15
C ASP A 31 -15.32 8.87 15.63
N SER A 32 -15.23 8.61 14.33
CA SER A 32 -13.99 8.22 13.66
C SER A 32 -13.13 9.42 13.30
N ARG A 33 -11.81 9.20 13.31
CA ARG A 33 -10.83 10.11 12.72
C ARG A 33 -9.72 9.31 12.09
N THR A 34 -9.38 9.63 10.84
CA THR A 34 -8.33 8.96 10.09
C THR A 34 -7.31 9.96 9.57
N GLU A 35 -6.05 9.55 9.54
CA GLU A 35 -5.00 10.22 8.79
C GLU A 35 -4.89 9.57 7.41
N ILE A 36 -4.89 10.39 6.36
CA ILE A 36 -4.74 9.95 4.98
C ILE A 36 -3.46 10.56 4.40
N VAL A 37 -2.62 9.71 3.79
CA VAL A 37 -1.50 10.11 2.96
C VAL A 37 -1.73 9.60 1.54
N MET A 38 -1.83 10.52 0.58
CA MET A 38 -1.94 10.16 -0.83
C MET A 38 -0.54 10.06 -1.44
N LEU A 39 -0.28 8.95 -2.12
CA LEU A 39 0.95 8.68 -2.83
C LEU A 39 0.67 8.54 -4.33
N ARG A 40 1.61 8.92 -5.17
CA ARG A 40 1.48 8.79 -6.63
C ARG A 40 2.77 8.30 -7.27
N THR A 41 2.65 7.58 -8.38
CA THR A 41 3.80 7.29 -9.24
C THR A 41 4.34 8.58 -9.88
N PRO A 42 5.66 8.71 -10.12
CA PRO A 42 6.25 9.94 -10.67
C PRO A 42 5.71 10.35 -12.04
N ASP A 43 5.23 9.38 -12.83
CA ASP A 43 4.57 9.61 -14.12
C ASP A 43 3.14 10.16 -13.99
N GLY A 44 2.64 10.34 -12.77
CA GLY A 44 1.31 10.86 -12.47
C GLY A 44 0.17 9.86 -12.65
N GLY A 45 0.48 8.60 -12.95
CA GLY A 45 -0.49 7.55 -13.26
C GLY A 45 -1.28 7.07 -12.04
N THR A 46 -0.78 6.04 -11.35
CA THR A 46 -1.53 5.35 -10.29
C THR A 46 -1.30 6.00 -8.93
N GLY A 47 -2.41 6.21 -8.18
CA GLY A 47 -2.37 6.67 -6.80
C GLY A 47 -2.53 5.53 -5.79
N VAL A 48 -1.85 5.63 -4.65
CA VAL A 48 -2.02 4.75 -3.49
C VAL A 48 -2.40 5.60 -2.28
N GLU A 49 -3.59 5.36 -1.73
CA GLU A 49 -4.03 5.95 -0.47
C GLU A 49 -3.56 5.11 0.72
N LEU A 50 -2.84 5.72 1.65
CA LEU A 50 -2.53 5.12 2.95
C LEU A 50 -3.39 5.78 4.02
N SER A 51 -4.33 5.02 4.58
CA SER A 51 -5.25 5.48 5.62
C SER A 51 -4.97 4.77 6.94
N SER A 52 -4.89 5.53 8.03
CA SER A 52 -4.65 5.04 9.38
C SER A 52 -5.62 5.68 10.35
N PHE A 53 -6.44 4.88 11.03
CA PHE A 53 -7.30 5.42 12.08
C PHE A 53 -6.46 6.00 13.22
N VAL A 54 -6.79 7.22 13.61
CA VAL A 54 -6.38 7.85 14.87
C VAL A 54 -7.32 7.42 15.98
N ARG A 55 -8.60 7.23 15.64
CA ARG A 55 -9.63 6.63 16.48
C ARG A 55 -10.80 6.12 15.63
N PRO A 56 -11.48 5.03 16.04
CA PRO A 56 -11.01 4.08 17.05
C PRO A 56 -9.69 3.40 16.62
N ASP A 57 -9.00 2.74 17.55
CA ASP A 57 -7.78 2.01 17.21
C ASP A 57 -8.07 0.95 16.13
N SER A 58 -7.18 0.83 15.15
CA SER A 58 -7.33 -0.15 14.08
C SER A 58 -7.17 -1.56 14.62
N GLU A 59 -8.06 -2.46 14.22
CA GLU A 59 -7.89 -3.89 14.50
C GLU A 59 -6.82 -4.51 13.57
N HIS A 60 -6.17 -5.56 14.05
CA HIS A 60 -5.22 -6.30 13.22
C HIS A 60 -5.95 -7.08 12.13
N GLY A 61 -5.54 -6.90 10.88
CA GLY A 61 -5.96 -7.76 9.77
C GLY A 61 -5.33 -9.16 9.85
N SER A 62 -5.32 -9.86 8.71
CA SER A 62 -4.78 -11.23 8.59
C SER A 62 -3.41 -11.26 7.89
N PRO A 63 -2.31 -10.83 8.53
CA PRO A 63 -0.98 -10.78 7.88
C PRO A 63 -0.44 -12.18 7.51
N ALA A 64 -0.93 -13.22 8.20
CA ALA A 64 -0.55 -14.61 7.99
C ALA A 64 -1.46 -15.39 7.02
N ALA A 65 -2.48 -14.75 6.45
CA ALA A 65 -3.40 -15.40 5.51
C ALA A 65 -2.64 -16.10 4.37
N MET A 66 -3.10 -17.29 4.00
CA MET A 66 -2.55 -18.05 2.88
C MET A 66 -2.76 -17.29 1.57
N ALA A 67 -1.89 -17.53 0.59
CA ALA A 67 -1.93 -16.78 -0.68
C ALA A 67 -3.18 -17.08 -1.52
N ASN A 68 -3.88 -18.18 -1.24
CA ASN A 68 -5.09 -18.61 -1.92
C ASN A 68 -6.38 -18.31 -1.13
N GLU A 69 -6.30 -17.57 -0.01
CA GLU A 69 -7.49 -17.04 0.65
C GLU A 69 -8.06 -15.84 -0.13
N LEU A 70 -9.39 -15.72 -0.15
CA LEU A 70 -10.06 -14.64 -0.86
C LEU A 70 -9.82 -13.29 -0.15
N GLY A 71 -9.47 -12.26 -0.92
CA GLY A 71 -9.29 -10.90 -0.41
C GLY A 71 -8.25 -10.09 -1.20
N LEU A 72 -8.08 -8.82 -0.84
CA LEU A 72 -6.99 -8.00 -1.38
C LEU A 72 -5.66 -8.52 -0.83
N ARG A 73 -4.81 -9.03 -1.72
CA ARG A 73 -3.60 -9.76 -1.33
C ARG A 73 -2.32 -8.97 -1.46
N SER A 74 -2.12 -8.31 -2.59
CA SER A 74 -0.86 -7.64 -2.93
C SER A 74 -1.10 -6.51 -3.90
N LEU A 75 -0.25 -5.49 -3.80
CA LEU A 75 -0.04 -4.50 -4.84
C LEU A 75 1.24 -4.86 -5.58
N SER A 76 1.20 -4.78 -6.91
CA SER A 76 2.34 -5.08 -7.78
C SER A 76 2.87 -3.79 -8.40
N PHE A 77 4.18 -3.64 -8.44
CA PHE A 77 4.88 -2.50 -9.02
C PHE A 77 5.84 -2.99 -10.10
N GLU A 78 5.87 -2.30 -11.23
CA GLU A 78 6.93 -2.44 -12.22
C GLU A 78 8.08 -1.52 -11.82
N VAL A 79 9.30 -2.06 -11.81
CA VAL A 79 10.52 -1.35 -11.40
C VAL A 79 11.65 -1.70 -12.36
N ASP A 80 12.55 -0.77 -12.60
CA ASP A 80 13.66 -0.96 -13.55
C ASP A 80 14.66 -2.02 -13.08
N ASP A 81 15.09 -1.95 -11.82
CA ASP A 81 16.04 -2.88 -11.22
C ASP A 81 15.48 -3.47 -9.92
N LEU A 82 14.87 -4.65 -10.06
CA LEU A 82 14.28 -5.38 -8.94
C LEU A 82 15.31 -5.72 -7.85
N GLN A 83 16.55 -6.09 -8.23
CA GLN A 83 17.54 -6.52 -7.25
C GLN A 83 18.03 -5.35 -6.42
N THR A 84 18.31 -4.22 -7.06
CA THR A 84 18.65 -2.97 -6.37
C THR A 84 17.55 -2.55 -5.39
N GLN A 85 16.28 -2.68 -5.77
CA GLN A 85 15.16 -2.36 -4.86
C GLN A 85 15.09 -3.32 -3.67
N ILE A 86 15.28 -4.62 -3.89
CA ILE A 86 15.28 -5.62 -2.82
C ILE A 86 16.42 -5.37 -1.83
N ASP A 87 17.63 -5.14 -2.32
CA ASP A 87 18.80 -4.93 -1.48
C ASP A 87 18.63 -3.68 -0.61
N ARG A 88 18.13 -2.58 -1.20
CA ARG A 88 17.81 -1.35 -0.48
C ARG A 88 16.76 -1.60 0.60
N LEU A 89 15.63 -2.23 0.26
CA LEU A 89 14.56 -2.54 1.21
C LEU A 89 15.04 -3.46 2.33
N ALA A 90 15.96 -4.39 2.06
CA ALA A 90 16.56 -5.24 3.09
C ALA A 90 17.38 -4.43 4.09
N THR A 91 18.13 -3.40 3.65
CA THR A 91 18.84 -2.48 4.58
C THR A 91 17.89 -1.66 5.45
N GLU A 92 16.65 -1.45 5.01
CA GLU A 92 15.58 -0.77 5.75
C GLU A 92 14.77 -1.71 6.66
N GLY A 93 15.14 -3.01 6.72
CA GLY A 93 14.51 -4.01 7.57
C GLY A 93 13.31 -4.74 6.94
N TYR A 94 13.07 -4.58 5.64
CA TYR A 94 12.02 -5.31 4.93
C TYR A 94 12.55 -6.65 4.43
N SER A 95 11.80 -7.72 4.66
CA SER A 95 12.15 -9.08 4.21
C SER A 95 11.31 -9.52 3.02
N THR A 96 11.91 -10.26 2.11
CA THR A 96 11.21 -10.87 0.98
C THR A 96 10.64 -12.24 1.37
N ARG A 97 9.58 -12.69 0.69
CA ARG A 97 9.13 -14.09 0.83
C ARG A 97 10.06 -15.00 0.00
N PRO A 98 10.24 -16.29 0.39
CA PRO A 98 11.27 -17.17 -0.19
C PRO A 98 11.16 -17.44 -1.70
N VAL A 99 10.04 -17.09 -2.33
CA VAL A 99 9.83 -17.23 -3.78
C VAL A 99 9.76 -15.85 -4.41
N LEU A 100 10.93 -15.29 -4.70
CA LEU A 100 11.08 -14.17 -5.60
C LEU A 100 11.23 -14.68 -7.02
N ARG A 101 10.34 -14.24 -7.91
CA ARG A 101 10.47 -14.44 -9.35
C ARG A 101 10.36 -13.07 -10.02
N SER A 102 11.34 -12.72 -10.85
CA SER A 102 11.22 -11.61 -11.78
C SER A 102 10.24 -12.01 -12.89
N TYR A 103 9.18 -11.23 -13.06
CA TYR A 103 8.28 -11.38 -14.19
C TYR A 103 8.57 -10.24 -15.17
N THR A 104 8.98 -10.55 -16.39
CA THR A 104 8.97 -9.58 -17.49
C THR A 104 7.50 -9.33 -17.85
N ARG A 105 7.10 -8.06 -17.95
CA ARG A 105 5.75 -7.55 -18.22
C ARG A 105 4.82 -8.59 -18.87
N MET A 106 3.85 -9.08 -18.10
CA MET A 106 2.80 -9.96 -18.60
C MET A 106 1.65 -9.07 -19.09
N GLU A 107 1.54 -8.85 -20.40
CA GLU A 107 0.36 -8.20 -20.96
C GLU A 107 -0.85 -9.13 -20.81
N CYS A 108 -1.66 -8.86 -19.80
CA CYS A 108 -2.97 -9.48 -19.67
C CYS A 108 -3.96 -8.69 -20.54
N THR A 109 -4.05 -9.02 -21.83
CA THR A 109 -5.23 -8.63 -22.61
C THR A 109 -6.42 -9.40 -22.07
N ALA A 110 -7.36 -8.68 -21.44
CA ALA A 110 -8.69 -9.22 -21.20
C ALA A 110 -9.35 -9.52 -22.56
N ALA A 111 -9.85 -10.74 -22.72
CA ALA A 111 -10.76 -11.09 -23.82
C ALA A 111 -12.19 -10.62 -23.50
#